data_AF-X1TLE6-F1
#
_entry.id   AF-X1TLE6-F1
#
_cell.length_a   1.000
_cell.length_b   1.000
_cell.length_c   1.000
_cell.angle_alpha   90.00
_cell.angle_beta   90.00
_cell.angle_gamma   90.00
#
_symmetry.space_group_name_H-M   'P 1'
#
loop_
_entity.id
_entity.type
_entity.pdbx_description
1 polymer ?
#
loop_
_entity_poly.entity_id
_entity_poly.type
_entity_poly.pdbx_seq_one_letter_code
_entity_poly.pdbx_strand_id
1 'polypeptide(L)'
;LNALAEENDMAIIVISHLNKDEAKKLIYRTTGSQSYVNMARAAWAIAEDEETEDRRFLMPVKQNLSKKAPAFAFSITDGQGIVFEKEPVKMVADEVFGTEDQKYERSQLDEAKTFLLDVLELGSARASEIFKEAHQAGISQRTLERAKYALNVISYKTFENNASFWIWKQKK
;
A
#
# COMPACT_ATOMS: atom_id res chain seq x y z
N LEU A 1 -12.04 -16.70 -26.50
CA LEU A 1 -12.73 -16.22 -25.27
C LEU A 1 -13.42 -14.88 -25.50
N ASN A 2 -12.72 -13.80 -25.88
CA ASN A 2 -13.39 -12.51 -26.13
C ASN A 2 -14.48 -12.59 -27.21
N ALA A 3 -14.17 -13.13 -28.40
CA ALA A 3 -15.15 -13.30 -29.47
C ALA A 3 -16.37 -14.14 -29.03
N LEU A 4 -16.12 -15.27 -28.34
CA LEU A 4 -17.18 -16.12 -27.78
C LEU A 4 -18.08 -15.36 -26.78
N ALA A 5 -17.46 -14.57 -25.89
CA ALA A 5 -18.18 -13.77 -24.90
C ALA A 5 -19.04 -12.68 -25.55
N GLU A 6 -18.51 -12.01 -26.57
CA GLU A 6 -19.18 -10.95 -27.32
C GLU A 6 -20.33 -11.49 -28.19
N GLU A 7 -20.11 -12.60 -28.90
CA GLU A 7 -21.14 -13.24 -29.75
C GLU A 7 -22.33 -13.77 -28.96
N ASN A 8 -22.12 -14.15 -27.70
CA ASN A 8 -23.14 -14.79 -26.87
C ASN A 8 -23.63 -13.90 -25.71
N ASP A 9 -23.22 -12.62 -25.67
CA ASP A 9 -23.54 -11.66 -24.60
C ASP A 9 -23.35 -12.25 -23.19
N MET A 10 -22.17 -12.84 -22.94
CA MET A 10 -21.88 -13.56 -21.70
C MET A 10 -20.63 -13.06 -20.97
N ALA A 11 -20.68 -13.11 -19.64
CA ALA A 11 -19.51 -12.91 -18.81
C ALA A 11 -18.75 -14.24 -18.61
N ILE A 12 -17.44 -14.22 -18.87
CA ILE A 12 -16.55 -15.36 -18.59
C ILE A 12 -15.70 -15.01 -17.38
N ILE A 13 -15.80 -15.83 -16.32
CA ILE A 13 -14.99 -15.71 -15.11
C ILE A 13 -13.90 -16.77 -15.15
N VAL A 14 -12.66 -16.35 -14.94
CA VAL A 14 -11.50 -17.24 -14.88
C VAL A 14 -10.93 -17.19 -13.47
N ILE A 15 -10.78 -18.37 -12.85
CA ILE A 15 -10.13 -18.54 -11.56
C ILE A 15 -8.72 -19.06 -11.82
N SER A 16 -7.72 -18.39 -11.26
CA SER A 16 -6.32 -18.81 -11.38
C SER A 16 -5.58 -18.53 -10.07
N HIS A 17 -4.65 -19.41 -9.74
CA HIS A 17 -3.76 -19.25 -8.60
C HIS A 17 -2.65 -18.25 -8.93
N LEU A 18 -2.18 -17.54 -7.91
CA LEU A 18 -0.98 -16.73 -8.03
C LEU A 18 0.25 -17.64 -7.94
N ASN A 19 1.26 -17.37 -8.76
CA ASN A 19 2.56 -18.01 -8.68
C ASN A 19 3.38 -17.39 -7.53
N LYS A 20 4.44 -18.10 -7.14
CA LYS A 20 5.35 -17.71 -6.04
C LYS A 20 6.36 -16.63 -6.44
N ASP A 21 6.22 -16.01 -7.62
CA ASP A 21 7.16 -14.99 -8.10
C ASP A 21 6.80 -13.63 -7.52
N GLU A 22 7.14 -13.43 -6.25
CA GLU A 22 6.82 -12.24 -5.46
C GLU A 22 7.56 -10.97 -5.93
N ALA A 23 8.60 -11.11 -6.76
CA ALA A 23 9.30 -9.98 -7.36
C ALA A 23 8.45 -9.26 -8.44
N LYS A 24 7.42 -9.93 -8.99
CA LYS A 24 6.54 -9.36 -10.01
C LYS A 24 5.32 -8.67 -9.39
N LYS A 25 4.85 -7.59 -10.03
CA LYS A 25 3.55 -6.99 -9.70
C LYS A 25 2.46 -8.05 -9.73
N LEU A 26 1.48 -7.93 -8.84
CA LEU A 26 0.43 -8.91 -8.64
C LEU A 26 -0.31 -9.30 -9.93
N ILE A 27 -0.54 -8.33 -10.81
CA ILE A 27 -1.20 -8.53 -12.12
C ILE A 27 -0.45 -9.53 -13.03
N TYR A 28 0.86 -9.72 -12.82
CA TYR A 28 1.71 -10.62 -13.60
C TYR A 28 2.02 -11.94 -12.88
N ARG A 29 1.46 -12.12 -11.67
CA ARG A 29 1.62 -13.34 -10.87
C ARG A 29 0.56 -14.40 -11.16
N THR A 30 -0.41 -14.14 -12.04
CA THR A 30 -1.38 -15.16 -12.43
C THR A 30 -0.69 -16.36 -13.10
N THR A 31 -0.94 -17.56 -12.57
CA THR A 31 -0.33 -18.80 -13.07
C THR A 31 -0.85 -19.14 -14.47
N GLY A 32 0.04 -19.60 -15.35
CA GLY A 32 -0.26 -19.87 -16.76
C GLY A 32 0.23 -18.74 -17.68
N SER A 33 -0.65 -18.22 -18.53
CA SER A 33 -0.32 -17.18 -19.50
C SER A 33 -0.76 -15.79 -19.04
N GLN A 34 0.14 -14.81 -19.11
CA GLN A 34 -0.18 -13.39 -18.91
C GLN A 34 -1.28 -12.88 -19.87
N SER A 35 -1.49 -13.57 -20.99
CA SER A 35 -2.55 -13.24 -21.95
C SER A 35 -3.95 -13.24 -21.33
N TYR A 36 -4.22 -14.08 -20.32
CA TYR A 36 -5.53 -14.14 -19.66
C TYR A 36 -5.84 -12.84 -18.90
N VAL A 37 -4.89 -12.32 -18.14
CA VAL A 37 -5.06 -11.05 -17.40
C VAL A 37 -5.09 -9.85 -18.34
N ASN A 38 -4.32 -9.92 -19.44
CA ASN A 38 -4.34 -8.88 -20.46
C ASN A 38 -5.69 -8.79 -21.17
N MET A 39 -6.35 -9.94 -21.43
CA MET A 39 -7.68 -9.99 -22.04
C MET A 39 -8.79 -9.56 -21.08
N ALA A 40 -8.67 -9.86 -19.77
CA ALA A 40 -9.70 -9.52 -18.79
C ALA A 40 -9.96 -8.01 -18.71
N ARG A 41 -11.23 -7.61 -18.67
CA ARG A 41 -11.64 -6.19 -18.51
C ARG A 41 -11.60 -5.73 -17.05
N ALA A 42 -11.72 -6.67 -16.12
CA ALA A 42 -11.54 -6.48 -14.70
C ALA A 42 -10.84 -7.71 -14.11
N ALA A 43 -10.00 -7.49 -13.10
CA ALA A 43 -9.33 -8.55 -12.36
C ALA A 43 -9.28 -8.18 -10.88
N TRP A 44 -9.53 -9.18 -10.03
CA TRP A 44 -9.43 -9.09 -8.59
C TRP A 44 -8.48 -10.15 -8.06
N ALA A 45 -7.81 -9.83 -6.97
CA ALA A 45 -7.08 -10.79 -6.16
C ALA A 45 -7.86 -11.03 -4.87
N ILE A 46 -7.85 -12.28 -4.41
CA ILE A 46 -8.36 -12.66 -3.10
C ILE A 46 -7.14 -12.96 -2.21
N ALA A 47 -7.09 -12.31 -1.06
CA ALA A 47 -6.06 -12.54 -0.04
C ALA A 47 -6.71 -12.94 1.28
N GLU A 48 -5.98 -13.68 2.10
CA GLU A 48 -6.35 -13.91 3.50
C GLU A 48 -5.85 -12.73 4.34
N ASP A 49 -6.56 -12.43 5.42
CA ASP A 49 -6.10 -11.50 6.44
C ASP A 49 -5.19 -12.25 7.41
N GLU A 50 -3.94 -11.81 7.53
CA GLU A 50 -2.96 -12.41 8.45
C GLU A 50 -3.28 -12.09 9.92
N GLU A 51 -4.06 -11.04 10.19
CA GLU A 51 -4.41 -10.60 11.55
C GLU A 51 -5.74 -11.17 12.04
N THR A 52 -6.65 -11.54 11.13
CA THR A 52 -8.00 -11.99 11.47
C THR A 52 -8.34 -13.28 10.75
N GLU A 53 -8.51 -14.37 11.51
CA GLU A 53 -8.92 -15.67 10.99
C GLU A 53 -10.25 -15.58 10.22
N ASP A 54 -10.38 -16.34 9.13
CA ASP A 54 -11.53 -16.39 8.22
C ASP A 54 -11.91 -15.09 7.49
N ARG A 55 -11.19 -13.99 7.74
CA ARG A 55 -11.33 -12.74 7.01
C ARG A 55 -10.48 -12.75 5.75
N ARG A 56 -11.06 -12.27 4.65
CA ARG A 56 -10.45 -12.25 3.32
C ARG A 56 -10.66 -10.89 2.66
N PHE A 57 -9.71 -10.50 1.81
CA PHE A 57 -9.79 -9.27 1.04
C PHE A 57 -10.11 -9.55 -0.42
N LEU A 58 -11.08 -8.83 -0.98
CA LEU A 58 -11.33 -8.73 -2.42
C LEU A 58 -10.70 -7.44 -2.94
N MET A 59 -9.62 -7.58 -3.71
CA MET A 59 -8.75 -6.47 -4.06
C MET A 59 -8.72 -6.23 -5.57
N PRO A 60 -9.10 -5.05 -6.08
CA PRO A 60 -9.04 -4.76 -7.51
C PRO A 60 -7.59 -4.61 -7.97
N VAL A 61 -7.20 -5.44 -8.95
CA VAL A 61 -5.87 -5.43 -9.58
C VAL A 61 -5.88 -4.73 -10.93
N LYS A 62 -6.99 -4.88 -11.67
CA LYS A 62 -7.22 -4.24 -12.98
C LYS A 62 -8.68 -3.84 -13.09
N GLN A 63 -8.96 -2.61 -13.52
CA GLN A 63 -10.32 -2.11 -13.75
C GLN A 63 -10.31 -1.21 -14.98
N ASN A 64 -10.79 -1.72 -16.11
CA ASN A 64 -10.89 -0.94 -17.35
C ASN A 64 -12.29 -0.34 -17.57
N LEU A 65 -13.29 -0.78 -16.80
CA LEU A 65 -14.70 -0.42 -16.98
C LEU A 65 -15.18 0.64 -15.97
N SER A 66 -14.34 1.05 -15.03
CA SER A 66 -14.71 2.00 -13.98
C SER A 66 -13.49 2.78 -13.47
N LYS A 67 -13.74 3.81 -12.65
CA LYS A 67 -12.71 4.34 -11.74
C LYS A 67 -12.21 3.23 -10.82
N LYS A 68 -10.98 3.36 -10.32
CA LYS A 68 -10.39 2.38 -9.40
C LYS A 68 -11.31 2.17 -8.20
N ALA A 69 -11.87 0.98 -8.09
CA ALA A 69 -12.70 0.59 -6.95
C ALA A 69 -11.84 0.45 -5.68
N PRO A 70 -12.41 0.63 -4.49
CA PRO A 70 -11.75 0.26 -3.25
C PRO A 70 -11.66 -1.27 -3.10
N ALA A 71 -10.81 -1.73 -2.20
CA ALA A 71 -10.83 -3.13 -1.73
C ALA A 71 -11.94 -3.31 -0.69
N PHE A 72 -12.44 -4.54 -0.55
CA PHE A 72 -13.44 -4.91 0.46
C PHE A 72 -12.95 -6.10 1.26
N ALA A 73 -13.33 -6.16 2.54
CA ALA A 73 -13.17 -7.35 3.36
C ALA A 73 -14.46 -8.17 3.36
N PHE A 74 -14.32 -9.49 3.43
CA PHE A 74 -15.43 -10.41 3.58
C PHE A 74 -15.02 -11.64 4.39
N SER A 75 -16.00 -12.32 4.97
CA SER A 75 -15.85 -13.65 5.56
C SER A 75 -16.77 -14.63 4.86
N ILE A 76 -16.50 -15.94 5.01
CA ILE A 76 -17.41 -17.00 4.59
C ILE A 76 -17.97 -17.62 5.87
N THR A 77 -19.27 -17.44 6.10
CA THR A 77 -19.93 -17.87 7.32
C THR A 77 -20.90 -19.01 7.04
N ASP A 78 -20.85 -20.05 7.87
CA ASP A 78 -21.73 -21.21 7.76
C ASP A 78 -23.21 -20.79 7.78
N GLY A 79 -23.96 -21.26 6.78
CA GLY A 79 -25.38 -20.95 6.62
C GLY A 79 -25.71 -19.54 6.10
N GLN A 80 -24.73 -18.63 5.98
CA GLN A 80 -24.92 -17.27 5.46
C GLN A 80 -24.16 -17.01 4.15
N GLY A 81 -23.14 -17.80 3.83
CA GLY A 81 -22.33 -17.63 2.63
C GLY A 81 -21.33 -16.48 2.79
N ILE A 82 -21.16 -15.66 1.74
CA ILE A 82 -20.19 -14.56 1.74
C ILE A 82 -20.81 -13.33 2.41
N VAL A 83 -20.19 -12.84 3.47
CA VAL A 83 -20.61 -11.63 4.20
C VAL A 83 -19.55 -10.55 4.02
N PHE A 84 -19.90 -9.47 3.33
CA PHE A 84 -19.01 -8.31 3.17
C PHE A 84 -19.10 -7.34 4.34
N GLU A 85 -17.98 -6.75 4.71
CA GLU A 85 -17.95 -5.58 5.58
C GLU A 85 -18.58 -4.37 4.87
N LYS A 86 -19.21 -3.49 5.66
CA LYS A 86 -19.86 -2.29 5.13
C LYS A 86 -18.86 -1.29 4.55
N GLU A 87 -17.73 -1.14 5.22
CA GLU A 87 -16.73 -0.14 4.88
C GLU A 87 -15.63 -0.72 3.99
N PRO A 88 -15.15 0.05 3.00
CA PRO A 88 -14.02 -0.35 2.18
C PRO A 88 -12.72 -0.39 2.99
N VAL A 89 -11.82 -1.29 2.59
CA VAL A 89 -10.48 -1.41 3.19
C VAL A 89 -9.53 -0.42 2.53
N LYS A 90 -8.78 0.33 3.35
CA LYS A 90 -7.78 1.31 2.92
C LYS A 90 -6.44 0.66 2.57
N MET A 91 -6.45 -0.45 1.85
CA MET A 91 -5.25 -1.16 1.45
C MET A 91 -5.21 -1.39 -0.06
N VAL A 92 -4.02 -1.44 -0.64
CA VAL A 92 -3.81 -1.73 -2.07
C VAL A 92 -3.28 -3.14 -2.25
N ALA A 93 -3.61 -3.80 -3.36
CA ALA A 93 -3.23 -5.21 -3.57
C ALA A 93 -1.70 -5.45 -3.47
N ASP A 94 -0.88 -4.55 -4.02
CA ASP A 94 0.58 -4.65 -3.90
C ASP A 94 1.09 -4.45 -2.45
N GLU A 95 0.24 -4.01 -1.51
CA GLU A 95 0.56 -3.95 -0.08
C GLU A 95 0.47 -5.31 0.58
N VAL A 96 -0.58 -6.07 0.27
CA VAL A 96 -0.82 -7.41 0.83
C VAL A 96 0.13 -8.44 0.24
N PHE A 97 0.37 -8.37 -1.06
CA PHE A 97 1.11 -9.39 -1.80
C PHE A 97 2.61 -9.08 -1.97
N GLY A 98 3.13 -8.02 -1.33
CA GLY A 98 4.56 -7.69 -1.37
C GLY A 98 5.44 -8.74 -0.68
N THR A 99 6.73 -8.79 -1.01
CA THR A 99 7.71 -9.66 -0.32
C THR A 99 7.87 -9.26 1.15
N GLU A 100 8.38 -10.16 2.00
CA GLU A 100 8.72 -9.83 3.39
C GLU A 100 9.65 -8.61 3.49
N ASP A 101 10.68 -8.53 2.64
CA ASP A 101 11.58 -7.36 2.57
C ASP A 101 10.82 -6.06 2.24
N GLN A 102 9.86 -6.11 1.31
CA GLN A 102 9.05 -4.95 0.95
C GLN A 102 8.07 -4.56 2.05
N LYS A 103 7.47 -5.54 2.73
CA LYS A 103 6.62 -5.31 3.92
C LYS A 103 7.46 -4.68 5.04
N TYR A 104 8.66 -5.20 5.29
CA TYR A 104 9.59 -4.68 6.30
C TYR A 104 10.07 -3.25 5.99
N GLU A 105 10.49 -2.98 4.75
CA GLU A 105 10.86 -1.62 4.34
C GLU A 105 9.69 -0.62 4.47
N ARG A 106 8.46 -1.05 4.20
CA ARG A 106 7.26 -0.22 4.40
C ARG A 106 7.01 0.05 5.87
N SER A 107 7.11 -0.97 6.73
CA SER A 107 7.00 -0.81 8.19
C SER A 107 7.99 0.23 8.70
N GLN A 108 9.27 0.13 8.33
CA GLN A 108 10.28 1.12 8.71
C GLN A 108 9.93 2.53 8.23
N LEU A 109 9.38 2.66 7.02
CA LEU A 109 8.95 3.94 6.49
C LEU A 109 7.75 4.51 7.26
N ASP A 110 6.80 3.68 7.64
CA ASP A 110 5.61 4.10 8.40
C ASP A 110 5.95 4.46 9.84
N GLU A 111 6.82 3.69 10.50
CA GLU A 111 7.42 4.06 11.79
C GLU A 111 8.13 5.41 11.71
N ALA A 112 8.93 5.64 10.66
CA ALA A 112 9.61 6.91 10.45
C ALA A 112 8.65 8.07 10.18
N LYS A 113 7.50 7.84 9.54
CA LYS A 113 6.45 8.86 9.37
C LYS A 113 5.81 9.21 10.71
N THR A 114 5.43 8.21 11.50
CA THR A 114 4.83 8.41 12.83
C THR A 114 5.77 9.20 13.71
N PHE A 115 7.02 8.76 13.82
CA PHE A 115 8.07 9.49 14.53
C PHE A 115 8.19 10.95 14.07
N LEU A 116 8.21 11.19 12.74
CA LEU A 116 8.37 12.53 12.21
C LEU A 116 7.14 13.43 12.45
N LEU A 117 5.94 12.86 12.50
CA LEU A 117 4.72 13.58 12.85
C LEU A 117 4.75 13.99 14.34
N ASP A 118 5.16 13.08 15.22
CA ASP A 118 5.26 13.32 16.66
C ASP A 118 6.28 14.42 16.98
N VAL A 119 7.50 14.34 16.42
CA VAL A 119 8.54 15.35 16.62
C VAL A 119 8.13 16.73 16.06
N LEU A 120 7.31 16.74 15.02
CA LEU A 120 6.82 17.98 14.41
C LEU A 120 5.44 18.42 14.91
N GLU A 121 4.91 17.82 15.98
CA GLU A 121 3.59 18.16 16.53
C GLU A 121 3.51 19.65 16.93
N LEU A 122 4.59 20.20 17.50
CA LEU A 122 4.73 21.62 17.84
C LEU A 122 4.99 22.53 16.62
N GLY A 123 4.89 21.98 15.40
CA GLY A 123 4.92 22.68 14.13
C GLY A 123 6.27 22.68 13.43
N SER A 124 7.38 22.80 14.15
CA SER A 124 8.73 22.76 13.55
C SER A 124 9.82 22.37 14.55
N ALA A 125 10.84 21.67 14.08
CA ALA A 125 12.02 21.31 14.88
C ALA A 125 13.31 21.42 14.05
N ARG A 126 14.48 21.50 14.72
CA ARG A 126 15.77 21.57 14.04
C ARG A 126 16.11 20.23 13.40
N ALA A 127 16.59 20.25 12.16
CA ALA A 127 16.97 19.05 11.45
C ALA A 127 18.02 18.22 12.21
N SER A 128 18.98 18.88 12.88
CA SER A 128 20.01 18.20 13.68
C SER A 128 19.44 17.43 14.87
N GLU A 129 18.39 17.95 15.51
CA GLU A 129 17.70 17.30 16.64
C GLU A 129 16.89 16.11 16.12
N ILE A 130 16.13 16.32 15.03
CA ILE A 130 15.38 15.27 14.34
C ILE A 130 16.29 14.09 13.93
N PHE A 131 17.45 14.36 13.32
CA PHE A 131 18.39 13.30 12.93
C PHE A 131 18.96 12.55 14.14
N LYS A 132 19.24 13.25 15.23
CA LYS A 132 19.76 12.65 16.46
C LYS A 132 18.72 11.74 17.11
N GLU A 133 17.48 12.21 17.24
CA GLU A 133 16.37 11.45 17.80
C GLU A 133 16.00 10.25 16.90
N ALA A 134 15.99 10.44 15.58
CA ALA A 134 15.76 9.35 14.62
C ALA A 134 16.80 8.24 14.77
N HIS A 135 18.09 8.59 14.90
CA HIS A 135 19.15 7.63 15.14
C HIS A 135 18.96 6.88 16.47
N GLN A 136 18.51 7.56 17.53
CA GLN A 136 18.21 6.94 18.82
C GLN A 136 17.00 5.99 18.74
N ALA A 137 16.02 6.29 17.88
CA ALA A 137 14.89 5.44 17.58
C ALA A 137 15.21 4.30 16.57
N GLY A 138 16.46 4.18 16.12
CA GLY A 138 16.87 3.15 15.14
C GLY A 138 16.46 3.43 13.69
N ILE A 139 15.98 4.64 13.39
CA ILE A 139 15.55 5.04 12.05
C ILE A 139 16.77 5.51 11.25
N SER A 140 17.02 4.86 10.10
CA SER A 140 18.11 5.27 9.21
C SER A 140 17.86 6.65 8.59
N GLN A 141 18.93 7.41 8.31
CA GLN A 141 18.82 8.72 7.66
C GLN A 141 18.06 8.64 6.33
N ARG A 142 18.31 7.59 5.53
CA ARG A 142 17.62 7.38 4.25
C ARG A 142 16.11 7.17 4.45
N THR A 143 15.71 6.39 5.45
CA THR A 143 14.29 6.15 5.77
C THR A 143 13.62 7.44 6.24
N LEU A 144 14.31 8.23 7.07
CA LEU A 144 13.81 9.52 7.55
C LEU A 144 13.61 10.55 6.41
N GLU A 145 14.54 10.62 5.46
CA GLU A 145 14.41 11.48 4.28
C GLU A 145 13.23 11.05 3.38
N ARG A 146 13.02 9.74 3.21
CA ARG A 146 11.84 9.20 2.51
C ARG A 146 10.54 9.58 3.23
N ALA A 147 10.50 9.48 4.56
CA ALA A 147 9.33 9.87 5.36
C ALA A 147 9.05 11.38 5.23
N LYS A 148 10.07 12.22 5.31
CA LYS A 148 9.98 13.67 5.08
C LYS A 148 9.35 14.00 3.73
N TYR A 149 9.81 13.34 2.66
CA TYR A 149 9.25 13.52 1.32
C TYR A 149 7.78 13.08 1.25
N ALA A 150 7.47 11.90 1.79
CA ALA A 150 6.10 11.35 1.78
C ALA A 150 5.10 12.23 2.54
N LEU A 151 5.52 12.85 3.65
CA LEU A 151 4.70 13.75 4.46
C LEU A 151 4.70 15.21 3.96
N ASN A 152 5.38 15.50 2.84
CA ASN A 152 5.55 16.85 2.32
C ASN A 152 6.11 17.85 3.35
N VAL A 153 6.97 17.38 4.27
CA VAL A 153 7.63 18.23 5.27
C VAL A 153 8.61 19.16 4.56
N ILE A 154 8.44 20.46 4.77
CA ILE A 154 9.30 21.48 4.19
C ILE A 154 10.51 21.74 5.08
N SER A 155 11.63 22.13 4.46
CA SER A 155 12.83 22.53 5.20
C SER A 155 13.35 23.87 4.71
N TYR A 156 13.72 24.74 5.63
CA TYR A 156 14.29 26.05 5.34
C TYR A 156 15.46 26.34 6.28
N LYS A 157 16.37 27.21 5.84
CA LYS A 157 17.58 27.57 6.57
C LYS A 157 17.34 28.86 7.33
N THR A 158 17.65 28.87 8.62
CA THR A 158 17.54 30.04 9.50
C THR A 158 18.92 30.42 10.03
N PHE A 159 19.12 31.70 10.31
CA PHE A 159 20.33 32.24 10.94
C PHE A 159 19.97 32.88 12.28
N GLU A 160 20.53 32.36 13.37
CA GLU A 160 20.29 32.84 14.73
C GLU A 160 21.56 32.60 15.57
N ASN A 161 21.89 33.49 16.51
CA ASN A 161 23.06 33.39 17.38
C ASN A 161 24.39 33.14 16.63
N ASN A 162 24.62 33.88 15.54
CA ASN A 162 25.81 33.73 14.68
C ASN A 162 25.99 32.34 14.05
N ALA A 163 24.96 31.49 14.05
CA ALA A 163 24.98 30.16 13.45
C ALA A 163 23.81 29.97 12.49
N SER A 164 24.05 29.19 11.42
CA SER A 164 23.01 28.83 10.47
C SER A 164 22.58 27.38 10.68
N PHE A 165 21.28 27.11 10.78
CA PHE A 165 20.74 25.75 10.94
C PHE A 165 19.49 25.53 10.09
N TRP A 166 19.19 24.26 9.83
CA TRP A 166 18.02 23.84 9.07
C TRP A 166 16.86 23.54 10.02
N ILE A 167 15.69 24.08 9.71
CA ILE A 167 14.43 23.78 10.40
C ILE A 167 13.56 22.96 9.44
N TRP A 168 12.94 21.91 9.96
CA TRP A 168 11.89 21.17 9.28
C TRP A 168 10.54 21.57 9.87
N LYS A 169 9.52 21.67 9.01
CA LYS A 169 8.18 22.14 9.38
C LYS A 169 7.12 21.37 8.60
N GLN A 170 6.01 21.05 9.25
CA GLN A 170 4.84 20.51 8.53
C GLN A 170 4.27 21.57 7.57
N LYS A 171 3.90 21.13 6.37
CA LYS A 171 3.18 21.98 5.42
C LYS A 171 1.73 22.06 5.90
N LYS A 172 1.30 23.26 6.33
CA LYS A 172 -0.11 23.55 6.64
C LYS A 172 -0.98 23.39 5.39
#